data_AF-A0A9W9YRU0-F1
#
_entry.id   AF-A0A9W9YRU0-F1
#
_cell.length_a   1.000
_cell.length_b   1.000
_cell.length_c   1.000
_cell.angle_alpha   90.00
_cell.angle_beta   90.00
_cell.angle_gamma   90.00
#
_symmetry.space_group_name_H-M   'P 1'
#
loop_
_entity.id
_entity.type
_entity.pdbx_description
1 polymer ?
#
loop_
_entity_poly.entity_id
_entity_poly.type
_entity_poly.pdbx_seq_one_letter_code
_entity_poly.pdbx_strand_id
1 'polypeptide(L)'
;LSLDSLKDTIQEKYERILMYYGRDIDAIQKIYQRHRNDPPVAWDLPPIAGKIAWARQMYRRIQEPMEMFQKYPTILQTAEAKKIIKNYNKLAKVLLEFEVLYHQAWMKQ
;
A
#
# COMPACT_ATOMS: atom_id res chain seq x y z
N LEU A 1 19.29 -0.52 32.96
CA LEU A 1 18.80 -0.80 31.59
C LEU A 1 19.70 -1.89 31.01
N SER A 2 19.21 -3.13 30.93
CA SER A 2 19.96 -4.22 30.29
C SER A 2 19.80 -4.12 28.77
N LEU A 3 20.78 -4.59 28.01
CA LEU A 3 20.71 -4.63 26.55
C LEU A 3 19.46 -5.38 26.05
N ASP A 4 19.03 -6.39 26.80
CA ASP A 4 17.85 -7.20 26.47
C ASP A 4 16.55 -6.41 26.65
N SER A 5 16.41 -5.64 27.74
CA SER A 5 15.24 -4.78 27.93
C SER A 5 15.07 -3.72 26.82
N LEU A 6 16.18 -3.28 26.23
CA LEU A 6 16.18 -2.33 25.12
C LEU A 6 15.71 -3.01 23.81
N LYS A 7 16.17 -4.24 23.54
CA LYS A 7 15.74 -5.01 22.37
C LYS A 7 14.24 -5.28 22.39
N ASP A 8 13.70 -5.68 23.54
CA ASP A 8 12.27 -5.96 23.70
C ASP A 8 11.43 -4.70 23.46
N THR A 9 11.86 -3.56 24.01
CA THR A 9 11.18 -2.27 23.80
C THR A 9 11.17 -1.88 22.32
N ILE A 10 12.29 -2.06 21.62
CA ILE A 10 12.40 -1.77 20.18
C ILE A 10 11.48 -2.68 19.37
N GLN A 11 11.44 -3.97 19.69
CA GLN A 11 10.58 -4.94 19.03
C GLN A 11 9.10 -4.57 19.16
N GLU A 12 8.65 -4.20 20.36
CA GLU A 12 7.27 -3.73 20.61
C GLU A 12 6.91 -2.50 19.75
N LYS A 13 7.84 -1.55 19.60
CA LYS A 13 7.62 -0.38 18.74
C LYS A 13 7.46 -0.78 17.28
N TYR A 14 8.28 -1.70 16.77
CA TYR A 14 8.19 -2.17 15.39
C TYR A 14 6.87 -2.88 15.11
N GLU A 15 6.41 -3.74 16.02
CA GLU A 15 5.12 -4.41 15.90
C GLU A 15 3.96 -3.41 15.84
N ARG A 16 4.03 -2.37 16.67
CA ARG A 16 3.04 -1.29 16.66
C ARG A 16 3.06 -0.48 15.36
N ILE A 17 4.24 -0.15 14.83
CA ILE A 17 4.38 0.54 13.53
C ILE A 17 3.80 -0.33 12.40
N LEU A 18 4.11 -1.63 12.41
CA LEU A 18 3.58 -2.58 11.45
C LEU A 18 2.05 -2.69 11.52
N MET A 19 1.47 -2.68 12.72
CA MET A 19 0.01 -2.65 12.89
C MET A 19 -0.61 -1.38 12.29
N TYR A 20 0.01 -0.20 12.46
CA TYR A 20 -0.48 1.02 11.81
C TYR A 20 -0.43 0.91 10.29
N TYR A 21 0.66 0.37 9.74
CA TYR A 21 0.77 0.12 8.30
C TYR A 21 -0.32 -0.84 7.79
N GLY A 22 -0.67 -1.87 8.55
CA GLY A 22 -1.82 -2.73 8.23
C GLY A 22 -3.14 -1.97 8.14
N ARG A 23 -3.38 -1.03 9.07
CA ARG A 23 -4.59 -0.16 9.03
C ARG A 23 -4.58 0.78 7.84
N ASP A 24 -3.41 1.29 7.45
CA ASP A 24 -3.28 2.16 6.28
C ASP A 24 -3.59 1.40 4.99
N ILE A 25 -3.12 0.15 4.84
CA ILE A 25 -3.49 -0.72 3.72
C ILE A 25 -5.02 -0.89 3.66
N ASP A 26 -5.65 -1.19 4.79
CA ASP A 26 -7.11 -1.36 4.85
C ASP A 26 -7.86 -0.07 4.48
N ALA A 27 -7.33 1.09 4.91
CA ALA A 27 -7.88 2.39 4.56
C ALA A 27 -7.79 2.67 3.06
N ILE A 28 -6.62 2.43 2.44
CA ILE A 28 -6.43 2.60 0.99
C ILE A 28 -7.32 1.63 0.22
N GLN A 29 -7.45 0.37 0.68
CA GLN A 29 -8.37 -0.59 0.06
C GLN A 29 -9.81 -0.08 0.07
N LYS A 30 -10.29 0.47 1.20
CA LYS A 30 -11.65 1.05 1.30
C LYS A 30 -11.83 2.24 0.37
N ILE A 31 -10.84 3.13 0.29
CA ILE A 31 -10.86 4.28 -0.64
C ILE A 31 -10.94 3.78 -2.09
N TYR A 32 -10.11 2.79 -2.44
CA TYR A 32 -10.12 2.20 -3.77
C TYR A 32 -11.51 1.64 -4.12
N GLN A 33 -12.08 0.80 -3.26
CA GLN A 33 -13.39 0.18 -3.53
C GLN A 33 -14.51 1.21 -3.68
N ARG A 34 -14.48 2.28 -2.87
CA ARG A 34 -15.48 3.35 -2.92
C ARG A 34 -15.41 4.16 -4.21
N HIS A 35 -14.21 4.43 -4.71
CA HIS A 35 -13.98 5.44 -5.75
C HIS A 35 -13.51 4.86 -7.10
N ARG A 36 -13.26 3.54 -7.24
CA ARG A 36 -12.71 2.96 -8.48
C ARG A 36 -13.50 3.25 -9.75
N ASN A 37 -14.81 3.47 -9.66
CA ASN A 37 -15.66 3.76 -10.83
C ASN A 37 -15.54 5.23 -11.25
N ASP A 38 -15.50 6.13 -10.26
CA ASP A 38 -15.41 7.58 -10.41
C ASP A 38 -14.40 8.13 -9.39
N PRO A 39 -13.10 8.03 -9.69
CA PRO A 39 -12.08 8.45 -8.76
C PRO A 39 -11.98 9.97 -8.72
N PRO A 40 -11.72 10.57 -7.55
CA PRO A 40 -11.44 11.99 -7.45
C PRO A 40 -10.12 12.28 -8.19
N VAL A 41 -10.22 12.95 -9.34
CA VAL A 41 -9.10 13.31 -10.21
C VAL A 41 -8.98 14.83 -10.30
N ALA A 42 -7.75 15.33 -10.52
CA ALA A 42 -7.51 16.75 -10.69
C ALA A 42 -8.21 17.31 -11.94
N TRP A 43 -8.60 18.59 -11.89
CA TRP A 43 -9.51 19.19 -12.86
C TRP A 43 -8.92 19.36 -14.28
N ASP A 44 -7.60 19.25 -14.43
CA ASP A 44 -6.88 19.45 -15.70
C ASP A 44 -6.36 18.15 -16.35
N LEU A 45 -6.78 16.98 -15.85
CA LEU A 45 -6.35 15.69 -16.41
C LEU A 45 -7.41 15.10 -17.34
N PRO A 46 -7.01 14.55 -18.52
CA PRO A 46 -7.90 13.69 -19.30
C PRO A 46 -8.48 12.59 -18.41
N PRO A 47 -9.77 12.22 -18.55
CA PRO A 47 -10.44 11.30 -17.63
C PRO A 47 -9.68 9.98 -17.40
N ILE A 48 -9.11 9.39 -18.45
CA ILE A 48 -8.34 8.13 -18.36
C ILE A 48 -7.00 8.35 -17.65
N ALA A 49 -6.29 9.44 -17.97
CA ALA A 49 -5.02 9.78 -17.33
C ALA A 49 -5.20 10.07 -15.83
N GLY A 50 -6.30 10.73 -15.45
CA GLY A 50 -6.68 10.96 -14.06
C GLY A 50 -6.87 9.64 -13.30
N LYS A 51 -7.61 8.69 -13.87
CA LYS A 51 -7.82 7.35 -13.28
C LYS A 51 -6.49 6.63 -13.04
N ILE A 52 -5.59 6.66 -14.02
CA ILE A 52 -4.25 6.07 -13.91
C ILE A 52 -3.44 6.75 -12.79
N ALA A 53 -3.41 8.09 -12.77
CA ALA A 53 -2.68 8.85 -11.77
C ALA A 53 -3.18 8.56 -10.35
N TRP A 54 -4.49 8.44 -10.17
CA TRP A 54 -5.10 8.07 -8.90
C TRP A 54 -4.69 6.67 -8.43
N ALA A 55 -4.72 5.67 -9.30
CA ALA A 55 -4.26 4.31 -8.97
C ALA A 55 -2.78 4.28 -8.58
N ARG A 56 -1.92 4.98 -9.33
CA ARG A 56 -0.49 5.14 -9.03
C ARG A 56 -0.25 5.79 -7.67
N GLN A 57 -1.02 6.82 -7.33
CA GLN A 57 -0.90 7.49 -6.03
C GLN A 57 -1.21 6.53 -4.88
N MET A 58 -2.27 5.74 -5.00
CA MET A 58 -2.64 4.73 -3.99
C MET A 58 -1.56 3.64 -3.87
N TYR A 59 -0.99 3.21 -5.00
CA TYR A 59 0.06 2.21 -5.03
C TYR A 59 1.34 2.71 -4.35
N ARG A 60 1.78 3.93 -4.65
CA ARG A 60 2.94 4.55 -3.98
C ARG A 60 2.77 4.62 -2.47
N ARG A 61 1.59 5.02 -1.99
CA ARG A 61 1.29 5.11 -0.56
C ARG A 61 1.47 3.78 0.19
N ILE A 62 1.16 2.66 -0.45
CA ILE A 62 1.35 1.34 0.19
C ILE A 62 2.75 0.78 -0.06
N GLN A 63 3.42 1.16 -1.15
CA GLN A 63 4.74 0.67 -1.53
C GLN A 63 5.86 1.29 -0.69
N GLU A 64 5.85 2.62 -0.49
CA GLU A 64 6.93 3.31 0.23
C GLU A 64 7.20 2.73 1.63
N PRO A 65 6.18 2.45 2.48
CA PRO A 65 6.44 1.81 3.76
C PRO A 65 6.93 0.36 3.61
N MET A 66 6.44 -0.39 2.62
CA MET A 66 6.88 -1.77 2.38
C MET A 66 8.38 -1.83 2.04
N GLU A 67 8.86 -0.91 1.20
CA GLU A 67 10.29 -0.80 0.87
C GLU A 67 11.14 -0.54 2.11
N MET A 68 10.63 0.24 3.07
CA MET A 68 11.31 0.47 4.34
C MET A 68 11.33 -0.78 5.21
N PHE A 69 10.23 -1.54 5.29
CA PHE A 69 10.20 -2.80 6.04
C PHE A 69 11.10 -3.88 5.42
N GLN A 70 11.25 -3.91 4.09
CA GLN A 70 12.13 -4.86 3.41
C GLN A 70 13.61 -4.70 3.79
N LYS A 71 14.03 -3.50 4.22
CA LYS A 71 15.39 -3.26 4.74
C LYS A 71 15.63 -3.92 6.10
N TYR A 72 14.57 -4.33 6.80
CA TYR A 72 14.61 -4.97 8.12
C TYR A 72 13.80 -6.28 8.13
N PRO A 73 14.31 -7.36 7.50
CA PRO A 73 13.52 -8.57 7.22
C PRO A 73 13.01 -9.28 8.48
N THR A 74 13.67 -9.12 9.62
CA THR A 74 13.28 -9.72 10.90
C THR A 74 11.88 -9.31 11.34
N ILE A 75 11.48 -8.06 11.08
CA ILE A 75 10.15 -7.54 11.41
C ILE A 75 9.06 -8.25 10.60
N LEU A 76 9.41 -8.70 9.38
CA LEU A 76 8.47 -9.30 8.42
C LEU A 76 8.25 -10.80 8.63
N GLN A 77 8.94 -11.43 9.58
CA GLN A 77 8.86 -12.88 9.81
C GLN A 77 7.70 -13.30 10.73
N THR A 78 7.12 -12.35 11.46
CA THR A 78 6.03 -12.60 12.41
C THR A 78 4.75 -13.05 11.69
N ALA A 79 3.86 -13.77 12.40
CA ALA A 79 2.60 -14.22 11.84
C ALA A 79 1.69 -13.03 11.42
N GLU A 80 1.72 -11.96 12.22
CA GLU A 80 1.03 -10.70 11.97
C GLU A 80 1.55 -10.01 10.71
N ALA A 81 2.88 -9.95 10.53
CA ALA A 81 3.48 -9.41 9.32
C ALA A 81 3.04 -10.16 8.07
N LYS A 82 3.00 -11.50 8.11
CA LYS A 82 2.55 -12.32 6.97
C LYS A 82 1.12 -11.99 6.53
N LYS A 83 0.21 -11.71 7.49
CA LYS A 83 -1.16 -11.27 7.18
C LYS A 83 -1.16 -9.92 6.45
N ILE A 84 -0.36 -8.97 6.92
CA ILE A 84 -0.23 -7.63 6.33
C ILE A 84 0.39 -7.70 4.94
N ILE A 85 1.46 -8.48 4.75
CA ILE A 85 2.10 -8.71 3.45
C ILE A 85 1.10 -9.30 2.44
N LYS A 86 0.26 -10.24 2.88
CA LYS A 86 -0.78 -10.83 2.01
C LYS A 86 -1.78 -9.76 1.55
N ASN A 87 -2.24 -8.90 2.45
CA ASN A 87 -3.16 -7.81 2.11
C ASN A 87 -2.51 -6.78 1.19
N TYR A 88 -1.26 -6.41 1.47
CA TYR A 88 -0.44 -5.56 0.60
C TYR A 88 -0.36 -6.13 -0.82
N ASN A 89 0.08 -7.39 -0.98
CA ASN A 89 0.25 -8.02 -2.29
C ASN A 89 -1.07 -8.07 -3.08
N LYS A 90 -2.18 -8.36 -2.39
CA LYS A 90 -3.51 -8.36 -3.00
C LYS A 90 -3.90 -6.97 -3.52
N LEU A 91 -3.73 -5.94 -2.71
CA LEU A 91 -4.07 -4.57 -3.08
C LEU A 91 -3.13 -4.03 -4.17
N ALA A 92 -1.83 -4.28 -4.05
CA ALA A 92 -0.81 -3.95 -5.04
C ALA A 92 -1.16 -4.50 -6.43
N LYS A 93 -1.50 -5.79 -6.50
CA LYS A 93 -1.92 -6.44 -7.75
C LYS A 93 -3.15 -5.75 -8.36
N VAL A 94 -4.18 -5.50 -7.56
CA VAL A 94 -5.43 -4.86 -8.03
C VAL A 94 -5.18 -3.44 -8.56
N LEU A 95 -4.33 -2.65 -7.89
CA LEU A 95 -3.98 -1.30 -8.33
C LEU A 95 -3.19 -1.31 -9.64
N LEU A 96 -2.26 -2.26 -9.79
CA LEU A 96 -1.48 -2.43 -11.03
C LEU A 96 -2.36 -2.88 -12.20
N GLU A 97 -3.25 -3.85 -11.98
CA GLU A 97 -4.21 -4.31 -13.00
C GLU A 97 -5.11 -3.16 -13.47
N PHE A 98 -5.58 -2.32 -12.54
CA PHE A 98 -6.35 -1.13 -12.86
C PHE A 98 -5.56 -0.18 -13.77
N GLU A 99 -4.33 0.16 -13.41
CA GLU A 99 -3.47 1.01 -14.22
C GLU A 99 -3.25 0.45 -15.63
N VAL A 100 -2.90 -0.84 -15.75
CA VAL A 100 -2.64 -1.49 -17.05
C VAL A 100 -3.88 -1.47 -17.94
N LEU A 101 -5.05 -1.79 -17.38
CA LEU A 101 -6.31 -1.79 -18.12
C LEU A 101 -6.63 -0.42 -18.71
N TYR A 102 -6.52 0.65 -17.92
CA TYR A 102 -6.78 2.01 -18.39
C TYR A 102 -5.71 2.53 -19.34
N HIS A 103 -4.45 2.16 -19.13
CA HIS A 103 -3.36 2.49 -20.07
C HIS A 103 -3.60 1.84 -21.44
N GLN A 104 -4.00 0.57 -21.48
CA GLN A 104 -4.33 -0.12 -22.74
C GLN A 104 -5.53 0.51 -23.44
N ALA A 105 -6.56 0.91 -22.69
CA ALA A 105 -7.71 1.62 -23.26
C ALA A 105 -7.29 2.96 -23.89
N TRP A 106 -6.39 3.70 -23.23
CA TRP A 106 -5.87 4.96 -23.74
C TRP A 106 -5.05 4.78 -25.03
N MET A 107 -4.22 3.74 -25.11
CA MET A 107 -3.39 3.46 -26.30
C MET A 107 -4.19 3.01 -27.53
N LYS A 108 -5.42 2.52 -27.33
CA LYS A 108 -6.33 2.08 -28.41
C LYS A 108 -7.26 3.18 -28.90
N GLN A 109 -7.19 4.36 -28.27
CA GLN A 109 -7.96 5.54 -28.61
C GLN A 109 -7.30 6.30 -29.76
#